data_AF-A0A7C3R887-F1
#
_entry.id   AF-A0A7C3R887-F1
#
_cell.length_a   1.000
_cell.length_b   1.000
_cell.length_c   1.000
_cell.angle_alpha   90.00
_cell.angle_beta   90.00
_cell.angle_gamma   90.00
#
_symmetry.space_group_name_H-M   'P 1'
#
loop_
_entity.id
_entity.type
_entity.pdbx_description
1 polymer ?
#
loop_
_entity_poly.entity_id
_entity_poly.type
_entity_poly.pdbx_seq_one_letter_code
_entity_poly.pdbx_strand_id
1 'polypeptide(L)'
;MNLSNEESALFFKLWFSLLAYANRHLQVVPGIVEPEDILDEPREQVVKIRDALVKHPELLESYIRENPATLPPEELAVVSSWRHWVSGDFFVVRFLKPYAVFLSSKEPGHLYGVISLYDPLEEVLGGGPVPIYVRALLLPFRQRIIYDGIIVFHSIYFGPGFRASLNDTYNELKEREGIIEQLTDSSGRPQIRTSLDRQKPRKPAPDWYPVVAEIVAQAEKMRQADTKVQSAAFGLLRAAAALARSTLADPSAKEEHIQALRQVNSALTRLKKLLY
;
A
#
# COMPACT_ATOMS: atom_id res chain seq x y z
N MET A 1 13.35 2.29 4.04
CA MET A 1 14.18 2.35 2.81
C MET A 1 14.01 3.73 2.24
N ASN A 2 15.12 4.32 1.80
CA ASN A 2 15.17 5.71 1.37
C ASN A 2 15.62 5.73 -0.10
N LEU A 3 15.32 6.82 -0.80
CA LEU A 3 15.92 7.08 -2.10
C LEU A 3 17.45 7.21 -1.95
N SER A 4 18.19 7.08 -3.07
CA SER A 4 19.59 7.49 -3.06
C SER A 4 19.71 9.01 -2.91
N ASN A 5 20.89 9.50 -2.52
CA ASN A 5 21.11 10.94 -2.38
C ASN A 5 20.89 11.70 -3.69
N GLU A 6 21.31 11.10 -4.82
CA GLU A 6 21.11 11.66 -6.16
C GLU A 6 19.63 11.70 -6.54
N GLU A 7 18.88 10.65 -6.20
CA GLU A 7 17.44 10.58 -6.45
C GLU A 7 16.67 11.62 -5.61
N SER A 8 17.03 11.78 -4.33
CA SER A 8 16.45 12.80 -3.46
C SER A 8 16.80 14.22 -3.91
N ALA A 9 18.05 14.46 -4.31
CA ALA A 9 18.48 15.76 -4.82
C ALA A 9 17.74 16.12 -6.12
N LEU A 10 17.57 15.15 -7.03
CA LEU A 10 16.77 15.31 -8.23
C LEU A 10 15.31 15.65 -7.88
N PHE A 11 14.71 14.92 -6.94
CA PHE A 11 13.34 15.20 -6.51
C PHE A 11 13.19 16.65 -6.03
N PHE A 12 14.04 17.10 -5.12
CA PHE A 12 13.94 18.46 -4.56
C PHE A 12 14.20 19.56 -5.60
N LYS A 13 15.16 19.37 -6.51
CA LYS A 13 15.38 20.28 -7.66
C LYS A 13 14.08 20.50 -8.43
N LEU A 14 13.39 19.42 -8.80
CA LEU A 14 12.16 19.49 -9.59
C LEU A 14 10.99 20.05 -8.77
N TRP A 15 10.87 19.62 -7.51
CA TRP A 15 9.76 20.00 -6.65
C TRP A 15 9.81 21.49 -6.30
N PHE A 16 10.97 22.01 -5.90
CA PHE A 16 11.12 23.44 -5.60
C PHE A 16 10.97 24.31 -6.85
N SER A 17 11.39 23.83 -8.02
CA SER A 17 11.13 24.54 -9.27
C SER A 17 9.64 24.69 -9.57
N LEU A 18 8.85 23.65 -9.33
CA LEU A 18 7.40 23.69 -9.47
C LEU A 18 6.74 24.59 -8.41
N LEU A 19 7.18 24.54 -7.15
CA LEU A 19 6.64 25.39 -6.09
C LEU A 19 6.93 26.87 -6.33
N ALA A 20 8.15 27.22 -6.74
CA ALA A 20 8.51 28.60 -7.11
C ALA A 20 7.65 29.10 -8.29
N TYR A 21 7.47 28.27 -9.32
CA TYR A 21 6.55 28.58 -10.42
C TYR A 21 5.13 28.84 -9.91
N ALA A 22 4.57 27.91 -9.12
CA ALA A 22 3.23 28.08 -8.57
C ALA A 22 3.09 29.36 -7.74
N ASN A 23 4.10 29.69 -6.92
CA ASN A 23 4.10 30.90 -6.12
C ASN A 23 4.17 32.18 -6.97
N ARG A 24 4.95 32.21 -8.07
CA ARG A 24 4.98 33.37 -8.98
C ARG A 24 3.61 33.65 -9.59
N HIS A 25 2.83 32.61 -9.88
CA HIS A 25 1.49 32.75 -10.45
C HIS A 25 0.41 33.09 -9.42
N LEU A 26 0.51 32.54 -8.21
CA LEU A 26 -0.53 32.68 -7.18
C LEU A 26 -0.23 33.76 -6.12
N GLN A 27 1.02 34.20 -6.03
CA GLN A 27 1.52 35.19 -5.06
C GLN A 27 1.15 34.86 -3.60
N VAL A 28 1.23 33.58 -3.22
CA VAL A 28 0.80 33.08 -1.90
C VAL A 28 1.72 33.59 -0.80
N VAL A 29 3.03 33.58 -1.06
CA VAL A 29 4.07 34.06 -0.15
C VAL A 29 4.91 35.11 -0.88
N PRO A 30 4.92 36.38 -0.43
CA PRO A 30 5.74 37.42 -1.06
C PRO A 30 7.23 37.10 -0.95
N GLY A 31 8.01 37.45 -1.98
CA GLY A 31 9.48 37.38 -1.95
C GLY A 31 10.08 36.10 -2.56
N ILE A 32 9.30 35.04 -2.72
CA ILE A 32 9.76 33.79 -3.35
C ILE A 32 9.58 33.87 -4.85
N VAL A 33 10.69 33.89 -5.58
CA VAL A 33 10.72 33.95 -7.05
C VAL A 33 11.43 32.73 -7.61
N GLU A 34 12.58 32.37 -7.06
CA GLU A 34 13.44 31.29 -7.54
C GLU A 34 13.29 30.00 -6.70
N PRO A 35 13.65 28.83 -7.25
CA PRO A 35 13.59 27.57 -6.52
C PRO A 35 14.42 27.58 -5.23
N GLU A 36 15.55 28.29 -5.22
CA GLU A 36 16.44 28.43 -4.07
C GLU A 36 15.77 29.17 -2.90
N ASP A 37 14.89 30.13 -3.19
CA ASP A 37 14.17 30.88 -2.15
C ASP A 37 13.27 29.94 -1.32
N ILE A 38 12.80 28.82 -1.87
CA ILE A 38 11.97 27.83 -1.16
C ILE A 38 12.74 27.17 -0.02
N LEU A 39 14.07 27.00 -0.16
CA LEU A 39 14.92 26.33 0.84
C LEU A 39 15.06 27.15 2.13
N ASP A 40 15.07 28.47 1.99
CA ASP A 40 15.26 29.40 3.11
C ASP A 40 13.95 29.71 3.85
N GLU A 41 12.82 29.28 3.30
CA GLU A 41 11.51 29.59 3.82
C GLU A 41 11.07 28.67 4.96
N PRO A 42 10.40 29.20 6.00
CA PRO A 42 9.82 28.38 7.04
C PRO A 42 8.83 27.36 6.45
N ARG A 43 8.83 26.16 7.02
CA ARG A 43 7.99 25.04 6.58
C ARG A 43 6.52 25.42 6.43
N GLU A 44 5.99 26.25 7.32
CA GLU A 44 4.60 26.72 7.28
C GLU A 44 4.29 27.54 6.04
N GLN A 45 5.25 28.29 5.48
CA GLN A 45 5.08 29.05 4.25
C GLN A 45 5.11 28.12 3.04
N VAL A 46 6.06 27.17 3.00
CA VAL A 46 6.14 26.17 1.93
C VAL A 46 4.86 25.32 1.86
N VAL A 47 4.28 24.96 3.02
CA VAL A 47 2.97 24.28 3.11
C VAL A 47 1.86 25.09 2.42
N LYS A 48 1.82 26.42 2.58
CA LYS A 48 0.79 27.26 1.94
C LYS A 48 0.91 27.22 0.42
N ILE A 49 2.14 27.32 -0.11
CA ILE A 49 2.40 27.26 -1.55
C ILE A 49 1.99 25.90 -2.10
N ARG A 50 2.40 24.81 -1.44
CA ARG A 50 2.01 23.45 -1.79
C ARG A 50 0.49 23.29 -1.79
N ASP A 51 -0.19 23.69 -0.73
CA ASP A 51 -1.64 23.53 -0.60
C ASP A 51 -2.39 24.36 -1.65
N ALA A 52 -1.82 25.50 -2.05
CA ALA A 52 -2.33 26.30 -3.17
C ALA A 52 -2.12 25.60 -4.52
N LEU A 53 -0.94 25.05 -4.78
CA LEU A 53 -0.67 24.24 -5.98
C LEU A 53 -1.63 23.04 -6.10
N VAL A 54 -1.90 22.33 -5.00
CA VAL A 54 -2.86 21.20 -4.99
C VAL A 54 -4.28 21.65 -5.34
N LYS A 55 -4.67 22.88 -4.99
CA LYS A 55 -5.97 23.47 -5.36
C LYS A 55 -6.02 23.98 -6.80
N HIS A 56 -4.86 24.19 -7.42
CA HIS A 56 -4.69 24.73 -8.76
C HIS A 56 -3.87 23.77 -9.65
N PRO A 57 -4.37 22.54 -9.92
CA PRO A 57 -3.64 21.54 -10.70
C PRO A 57 -3.31 21.98 -12.13
N GLU A 58 -4.02 22.97 -12.68
CA GLU A 58 -3.73 23.60 -13.97
C GLU A 58 -2.33 24.25 -14.04
N LEU A 59 -1.74 24.60 -12.89
CA LEU A 59 -0.38 25.13 -12.83
C LEU A 59 0.67 24.06 -13.13
N LEU A 60 0.42 22.80 -12.75
CA LEU A 60 1.29 21.70 -13.14
C LEU A 60 1.29 21.53 -14.67
N GLU A 61 0.12 21.59 -15.30
CA GLU A 61 0.01 21.50 -16.76
C GLU A 61 0.74 22.66 -17.46
N SER A 62 0.58 23.87 -16.92
CA SER A 62 1.24 25.07 -17.45
C SER A 62 2.75 24.99 -17.31
N TYR A 63 3.26 24.56 -16.14
CA TYR A 63 4.69 24.33 -15.91
C TYR A 63 5.28 23.31 -16.89
N ILE A 64 4.58 22.19 -17.13
CA ILE A 64 5.06 21.14 -18.04
C ILE A 64 5.08 21.62 -19.49
N ARG A 65 4.06 22.38 -19.91
CA ARG A 65 3.95 22.90 -21.27
C ARG A 65 4.97 24.01 -21.55
N GLU A 66 5.14 24.93 -20.61
CA GLU A 66 6.06 26.07 -20.75
C GLU A 66 7.51 25.64 -20.52
N ASN A 67 7.72 24.61 -19.70
CA ASN A 67 9.04 24.08 -19.30
C ASN A 67 10.03 25.21 -18.93
N PRO A 68 9.69 26.10 -17.98
CA PRO A 68 10.47 27.31 -17.70
C PRO A 68 11.89 26.98 -17.19
N ALA A 69 12.07 25.82 -16.56
CA ALA A 69 13.36 25.34 -16.09
C ALA A 69 14.19 24.61 -17.16
N THR A 70 13.71 24.54 -18.41
CA THR A 70 14.36 23.84 -19.53
C THR A 70 14.75 22.40 -19.17
N LEU A 71 13.82 21.68 -18.52
CA LEU A 71 14.04 20.33 -18.04
C LEU A 71 14.28 19.37 -19.22
N PRO A 72 15.27 18.47 -19.12
CA PRO A 72 15.44 17.40 -20.10
C PRO A 72 14.27 16.41 -20.05
N PRO A 73 14.05 15.61 -21.11
CA PRO A 73 12.89 14.72 -21.22
C PRO A 73 12.70 13.75 -20.04
N GLU A 74 13.79 13.26 -19.44
CA GLU A 74 13.71 12.36 -18.27
C GLU A 74 13.15 13.06 -17.04
N GLU A 75 13.60 14.28 -16.76
CA GLU A 75 13.13 15.09 -15.64
C GLU A 75 11.69 15.57 -15.86
N LEU A 76 11.36 15.96 -17.09
CA LEU A 76 10.00 16.33 -17.47
C LEU A 76 9.02 15.16 -17.35
N ALA A 77 9.47 13.93 -17.59
CA ALA A 77 8.67 12.72 -17.36
C ALA A 77 8.37 12.50 -15.87
N VAL A 78 9.32 12.81 -14.97
CA VAL A 78 9.08 12.78 -13.52
C VAL A 78 8.02 13.81 -13.13
N VAL A 79 8.19 15.08 -13.52
CA VAL A 79 7.19 16.12 -13.22
C VAL A 79 5.84 15.78 -13.84
N SER A 80 5.84 15.21 -15.05
CA SER A 80 4.62 14.78 -15.73
C SER A 80 3.87 13.68 -15.01
N SER A 81 4.57 12.80 -14.31
CA SER A 81 3.95 11.75 -13.51
C SER A 81 3.17 12.30 -12.31
N TRP A 82 3.50 13.50 -11.84
CA TRP A 82 2.83 14.13 -10.69
C TRP A 82 1.38 14.52 -10.95
N ARG A 83 0.90 14.46 -12.20
CA ARG A 83 -0.55 14.48 -12.53
C ARG A 83 -1.35 13.45 -11.75
N HIS A 84 -0.68 12.38 -11.31
CA HIS A 84 -1.26 11.27 -10.57
C HIS A 84 -0.90 11.30 -9.09
N TRP A 85 -0.57 12.47 -8.54
CA TRP A 85 -0.38 12.62 -7.09
C TRP A 85 -1.64 12.23 -6.31
N VAL A 86 -1.46 11.87 -5.04
CA VAL A 86 -2.57 11.60 -4.12
C VAL A 86 -2.39 12.51 -2.91
N SER A 87 -3.31 13.46 -2.74
CA SER A 87 -3.34 14.37 -1.60
C SER A 87 -4.48 14.03 -0.64
N GLY A 88 -4.17 14.00 0.65
CA GLY A 88 -5.20 13.77 1.67
C GLY A 88 -4.63 13.49 3.04
N ASP A 89 -5.53 13.06 3.92
CA ASP A 89 -5.18 12.57 5.24
C ASP A 89 -5.06 11.04 5.22
N PHE A 90 -4.05 10.52 5.91
CA PHE A 90 -3.65 9.12 5.93
C PHE A 90 -3.37 8.65 7.35
N PHE A 91 -3.65 7.38 7.62
CA PHE A 91 -3.11 6.66 8.77
C PHE A 91 -1.84 5.93 8.35
N VAL A 92 -0.70 6.27 8.95
CA VAL A 92 0.52 5.46 8.82
C VAL A 92 0.35 4.26 9.75
N VAL A 93 0.14 3.08 9.17
CA VAL A 93 -0.28 1.88 9.91
C VAL A 93 0.83 0.85 10.10
N ARG A 94 1.89 0.89 9.28
CA ARG A 94 3.03 -0.05 9.35
C ARG A 94 4.31 0.58 8.80
N PHE A 95 5.45 0.16 9.37
CA PHE A 95 6.77 0.31 8.77
C PHE A 95 7.24 -1.07 8.29
N LEU A 96 7.34 -1.26 6.98
CA LEU A 96 7.86 -2.48 6.37
C LEU A 96 9.29 -2.23 5.88
N LYS A 97 10.08 -3.29 5.71
CA LYS A 97 11.44 -3.19 5.17
C LYS A 97 11.54 -2.33 3.88
N PRO A 98 10.67 -2.51 2.87
CA PRO A 98 10.77 -1.72 1.64
C PRO A 98 10.12 -0.32 1.68
N TYR A 99 9.17 -0.04 2.59
CA TYR A 99 8.40 1.22 2.63
C TYR A 99 7.54 1.33 3.91
N ALA A 100 7.06 2.53 4.21
CA ALA A 100 5.97 2.75 5.17
C ALA A 100 4.61 2.58 4.49
N VAL A 101 3.59 2.12 5.21
CA VAL A 101 2.23 1.93 4.67
C VAL A 101 1.30 3.03 5.14
N PHE A 102 0.78 3.78 4.18
CA PHE A 102 -0.18 4.86 4.36
C PHE A 102 -1.56 4.36 3.94
N LEU A 103 -2.50 4.32 4.87
CA LEU A 103 -3.90 4.02 4.62
C LEU A 103 -4.67 5.33 4.41
N SER A 104 -5.28 5.52 3.24
CA SER A 104 -6.18 6.65 2.99
C SER A 104 -7.31 6.70 4.03
N SER A 105 -7.56 7.87 4.60
CA SER A 105 -8.73 8.09 5.46
C SER A 105 -10.01 8.37 4.67
N LYS A 106 -9.91 8.64 3.36
CA LYS A 106 -11.05 8.82 2.46
C LYS A 106 -11.52 7.48 1.91
N GLU A 107 -12.83 7.35 1.73
CA GLU A 107 -13.46 6.21 1.06
C GLU A 107 -13.51 6.41 -0.48
N PRO A 108 -13.23 5.38 -1.29
CA PRO A 108 -12.76 4.05 -0.87
C PRO A 108 -11.34 4.09 -0.27
N GLY A 109 -11.15 3.42 0.87
CA GLY A 109 -9.84 3.31 1.51
C GLY A 109 -8.84 2.52 0.66
N HIS A 110 -7.62 3.04 0.53
CA HIS A 110 -6.51 2.42 -0.21
C HIS A 110 -5.22 2.39 0.61
N LEU A 111 -4.39 1.37 0.39
CA LEU A 111 -3.05 1.25 0.98
C LEU A 111 -1.97 1.69 0.01
N TYR A 112 -1.11 2.61 0.43
CA TYR A 112 0.04 3.08 -0.35
C TYR A 112 1.36 2.74 0.34
N GLY A 113 2.30 2.16 -0.41
CA GLY A 113 3.67 1.92 0.03
C GLY A 113 4.55 3.12 -0.30
N VAL A 114 4.86 3.93 0.71
CA VAL A 114 5.57 5.20 0.57
C VAL A 114 7.03 5.07 0.99
N ILE A 115 7.93 5.55 0.14
CA ILE A 115 9.38 5.53 0.34
C ILE A 115 9.85 6.89 0.84
N SER A 116 10.83 6.85 1.75
CA SER A 116 11.50 8.02 2.29
C SER A 116 12.40 8.74 1.27
N LEU A 117 12.63 10.02 1.50
CA LEU A 117 13.62 10.81 0.75
C LEU A 117 15.03 10.58 1.32
N TYR A 118 15.40 11.28 2.40
CA TYR A 118 16.70 11.13 3.07
C TYR A 118 16.65 10.21 4.29
N ASP A 119 15.82 10.55 5.28
CA ASP A 119 15.72 9.81 6.54
C ASP A 119 14.58 8.78 6.51
N PRO A 120 14.71 7.65 7.24
CA PRO A 120 13.64 6.67 7.38
C PRO A 120 12.34 7.32 7.86
N LEU A 121 11.20 6.95 7.26
CA LEU A 121 9.90 7.55 7.57
C LEU A 121 9.50 7.33 9.03
N GLU A 122 9.98 6.26 9.67
CA GLU A 122 9.81 6.04 11.11
C GLU A 122 10.46 7.14 11.94
N GLU A 123 11.66 7.59 11.57
CA GLU A 123 12.36 8.69 12.24
C GLU A 123 11.72 10.04 11.91
N VAL A 124 11.38 10.28 10.64
CA VAL A 124 10.66 11.49 10.20
C VAL A 124 9.32 11.65 10.93
N LEU A 125 8.65 10.54 11.25
CA LEU A 125 7.38 10.50 11.98
C LEU A 125 7.54 10.45 13.51
N GLY A 126 8.76 10.66 14.02
CA GLY A 126 9.04 10.82 15.45
C GLY A 126 9.22 9.51 16.24
N GLY A 127 9.40 8.37 15.56
CA GLY A 127 9.67 7.06 16.19
C GLY A 127 8.54 6.52 17.07
N GLY A 128 7.36 7.13 17.01
CA GLY A 128 6.20 6.76 17.82
C GLY A 128 5.48 5.51 17.29
N PRO A 129 4.67 4.85 18.13
CA PRO A 129 3.90 3.69 17.71
C PRO A 129 2.81 4.07 16.71
N VAL A 130 2.60 3.23 15.71
CA VAL A 130 1.47 3.31 14.78
C VAL A 130 0.13 2.98 15.48
N PRO A 131 -1.01 3.51 15.02
CA PRO A 131 -1.17 4.40 13.86
C PRO A 131 -0.84 5.86 14.15
N ILE A 132 -0.31 6.56 13.15
CA ILE A 132 -0.07 8.02 13.17
C ILE A 132 -0.96 8.66 12.11
N TYR A 133 -1.75 9.68 12.48
CA TYR A 133 -2.63 10.36 11.52
C TYR A 133 -1.97 11.62 10.98
N VAL A 134 -1.85 11.69 9.66
CA VAL A 134 -1.07 12.71 8.97
C VAL A 134 -1.78 13.21 7.72
N ARG A 135 -1.49 14.45 7.32
CA ARG A 135 -1.76 14.93 5.96
C ARG A 135 -0.47 14.92 5.17
N ALA A 136 -0.51 14.36 3.96
CA ALA A 136 0.64 14.24 3.09
C ALA A 136 0.24 14.40 1.62
N LEU A 137 1.22 14.68 0.78
CA LEU A 137 1.12 14.59 -0.67
C LEU A 137 1.98 13.43 -1.14
N LEU A 138 1.35 12.40 -1.72
CA LEU A 138 2.03 11.24 -2.27
C LEU A 138 2.29 11.46 -3.76
N LEU A 139 3.56 11.35 -4.17
CA LEU A 139 4.02 11.67 -5.51
C LEU A 139 4.58 10.42 -6.20
N PRO A 140 4.23 10.17 -7.47
CA PRO A 140 4.93 9.18 -8.28
C PRO A 140 6.37 9.63 -8.53
N PHE A 141 7.32 8.70 -8.37
CA PHE A 141 8.74 8.95 -8.64
C PHE A 141 9.43 7.66 -9.08
N ARG A 142 9.79 7.57 -10.37
CA ARG A 142 10.46 6.40 -10.97
C ARG A 142 9.82 5.07 -10.55
N GLN A 143 8.53 4.90 -10.82
CA GLN A 143 7.70 3.72 -10.49
C GLN A 143 7.59 3.38 -8.99
N ARG A 144 7.91 4.33 -8.12
CA ARG A 144 7.72 4.26 -6.66
C ARG A 144 6.80 5.40 -6.23
N ILE A 145 6.33 5.34 -4.99
CA ILE A 145 5.58 6.43 -4.37
C ILE A 145 6.44 7.03 -3.27
N ILE A 146 6.62 8.35 -3.31
CA ILE A 146 7.31 9.12 -2.29
C ILE A 146 6.35 10.15 -1.70
N TYR A 147 6.80 10.87 -0.68
CA TYR A 147 6.14 12.07 -0.20
C TYR A 147 6.93 13.31 -0.62
N ASP A 148 6.34 14.48 -0.47
CA ASP A 148 6.88 15.78 -0.89
C ASP A 148 7.93 16.39 0.07
N GLY A 149 8.36 15.66 1.09
CA GLY A 149 9.18 16.19 2.17
C GLY A 149 8.37 16.85 3.30
N ILE A 150 7.04 16.98 3.18
CA ILE A 150 6.21 17.72 4.13
C ILE A 150 5.03 16.88 4.63
N ILE A 151 5.14 16.42 5.87
CA ILE A 151 4.06 15.69 6.58
C ILE A 151 3.44 16.56 7.68
N VAL A 152 2.16 16.89 7.57
CA VAL A 152 1.45 17.61 8.64
C VAL A 152 0.86 16.60 9.62
N PHE A 153 1.27 16.67 10.88
CA PHE A 153 0.80 15.77 11.94
C PHE A 153 -0.54 16.22 12.51
N HIS A 154 -1.39 15.25 12.82
CA HIS A 154 -2.57 15.47 13.64
C HIS A 154 -2.32 14.88 15.03
N SER A 155 -2.34 15.71 16.07
CA SER A 155 -2.12 15.29 17.47
C SER A 155 -3.32 14.54 18.03
N ILE A 156 -3.46 13.27 17.66
CA ILE A 156 -4.58 12.41 18.05
C ILE A 156 -4.07 11.14 18.72
N TYR A 157 -4.65 10.79 19.86
CA TYR A 157 -4.44 9.49 20.50
C TYR A 157 -5.55 8.51 20.10
N PHE A 158 -5.15 7.31 19.66
CA PHE A 158 -6.09 6.27 19.25
C PHE A 158 -6.31 5.23 20.35
N GLY A 159 -7.56 4.99 20.75
CA GLY A 159 -7.88 3.92 21.70
C GLY A 159 -7.72 2.51 21.10
N PRO A 160 -7.65 1.45 21.92
CA PRO A 160 -7.48 0.07 21.46
C PRO A 160 -8.51 -0.40 20.44
N GLY A 161 -9.79 -0.03 20.60
CA GLY A 161 -10.86 -0.41 19.68
C GLY A 161 -10.67 0.16 18.27
N PHE A 162 -10.29 1.43 18.17
CA PHE A 162 -10.00 2.05 16.87
C PHE A 162 -8.74 1.45 16.22
N ARG A 163 -7.71 1.16 17.02
CA ARG A 163 -6.51 0.46 16.53
C ARG A 163 -6.84 -0.93 15.97
N ALA A 164 -7.73 -1.68 16.63
CA ALA A 164 -8.19 -2.98 16.14
C ALA A 164 -8.95 -2.82 14.81
N SER A 165 -9.92 -1.90 14.74
CA SER A 165 -10.68 -1.63 13.52
C SER A 165 -9.79 -1.19 12.33
N LEU A 166 -8.79 -0.33 12.57
CA LEU A 166 -7.81 0.05 11.55
C LEU A 166 -6.96 -1.13 11.08
N ASN A 167 -6.61 -2.03 12.00
CA ASN A 167 -5.85 -3.23 11.68
C ASN A 167 -6.67 -4.20 10.82
N ASP A 168 -7.96 -4.36 11.11
CA ASP A 168 -8.88 -5.16 10.31
C ASP A 168 -9.03 -4.58 8.91
N THR A 169 -9.25 -3.26 8.82
CA THR A 169 -9.29 -2.52 7.54
C THR A 169 -7.99 -2.71 6.74
N TYR A 170 -6.83 -2.60 7.38
CA TYR A 170 -5.54 -2.86 6.73
C TYR A 170 -5.44 -4.28 6.17
N ASN A 171 -5.84 -5.31 6.93
CA ASN A 171 -5.77 -6.69 6.48
C ASN A 171 -6.72 -6.96 5.31
N GLU A 172 -7.96 -6.48 5.41
CA GLU A 172 -8.96 -6.62 4.34
C GLU A 172 -8.50 -5.98 3.03
N LEU A 173 -7.98 -4.74 3.08
CA LEU A 173 -7.45 -4.06 1.90
C LEU A 173 -6.22 -4.77 1.34
N LYS A 174 -5.28 -5.16 2.20
CA LYS A 174 -4.08 -5.87 1.77
C LYS A 174 -4.41 -7.19 1.07
N GLU A 175 -5.42 -7.92 1.52
CA GLU A 175 -5.86 -9.16 0.87
C GLU A 175 -6.63 -8.91 -0.43
N ARG A 176 -7.50 -7.89 -0.45
CA ARG A 176 -8.38 -7.60 -1.60
C ARG A 176 -7.66 -6.95 -2.77
N GLU A 177 -6.83 -5.94 -2.50
CA GLU A 177 -6.18 -5.09 -3.50
C GLU A 177 -4.66 -5.05 -3.38
N GLY A 178 -4.10 -5.46 -2.23
CA GLY A 178 -2.67 -5.30 -1.96
C GLY A 178 -2.31 -3.88 -1.55
N ILE A 179 -1.00 -3.64 -1.45
CA ILE A 179 -0.46 -2.31 -1.20
C ILE A 179 -0.08 -1.71 -2.54
N ILE A 180 -0.60 -0.54 -2.89
CA ILE A 180 -0.23 0.23 -4.09
C ILE A 180 1.21 0.70 -3.91
N GLU A 181 2.11 0.26 -4.80
CA GLU A 181 3.55 0.59 -4.74
C GLU A 181 3.99 1.51 -5.88
N GLN A 182 3.10 1.72 -6.85
CA GLN A 182 3.34 2.47 -8.08
C GLN A 182 2.02 3.07 -8.55
N LEU A 183 2.07 4.32 -9.00
CA LEU A 183 0.92 5.04 -9.58
C LEU A 183 1.08 5.25 -11.09
N THR A 184 2.31 5.27 -11.60
CA THR A 184 2.63 5.50 -13.00
C THR A 184 3.73 4.57 -13.52
N ASP A 185 3.72 4.26 -14.81
CA ASP A 185 4.80 3.55 -15.49
C ASP A 185 6.07 4.41 -15.67
N SER A 186 7.12 3.87 -16.31
CA SER A 186 8.36 4.61 -16.60
C SER A 186 8.18 5.80 -17.54
N SER A 187 7.09 5.85 -18.30
CA SER A 187 6.76 6.96 -19.20
C SER A 187 5.86 8.02 -18.55
N GLY A 188 5.53 7.85 -17.26
CA GLY A 188 4.66 8.76 -16.52
C GLY A 188 3.17 8.54 -16.80
N ARG A 189 2.78 7.46 -17.49
CA ARG A 189 1.37 7.13 -17.73
C ARG A 189 0.77 6.41 -16.52
N PRO A 190 -0.53 6.55 -16.24
CA PRO A 190 -1.16 5.92 -15.10
C PRO A 190 -1.06 4.39 -15.20
N GLN A 191 -0.40 3.79 -14.22
CA GLN A 191 -0.27 2.33 -14.10
C GLN A 191 -0.10 1.99 -12.62
N ILE A 192 -1.13 1.35 -12.07
CA ILE A 192 -1.11 0.88 -10.69
C ILE A 192 -0.42 -0.49 -10.65
N ARG A 193 0.61 -0.61 -9.82
CA ARG A 193 1.21 -1.90 -9.44
C ARG A 193 1.07 -2.09 -7.94
N THR A 194 0.68 -3.29 -7.54
CA THR A 194 0.44 -3.62 -6.13
C THR A 194 1.41 -4.68 -5.62
N SER A 195 1.46 -4.85 -4.30
CA SER A 195 2.21 -5.93 -3.66
C SER A 195 1.74 -7.33 -4.09
N LEU A 196 0.49 -7.48 -4.51
CA LEU A 196 -0.05 -8.76 -5.01
C LEU A 196 0.57 -9.15 -6.36
N ASP A 197 0.97 -8.17 -7.17
CA ASP A 197 1.64 -8.43 -8.46
C ASP A 197 3.06 -8.99 -8.28
N ARG A 198 3.72 -8.72 -7.14
CA ARG A 198 4.97 -9.39 -6.76
C ARG A 198 4.74 -10.85 -6.36
N GLN A 199 3.59 -11.15 -5.78
CA GLN A 199 3.26 -12.46 -5.23
C GLN A 199 2.70 -13.42 -6.28
N LYS A 200 2.27 -12.94 -7.45
CA LYS A 200 1.93 -13.80 -8.57
C LYS A 200 3.17 -14.64 -8.93
N PRO A 201 3.12 -15.97 -8.77
CA PRO A 201 4.28 -16.80 -9.02
C PRO A 201 4.69 -16.67 -10.50
N ARG A 202 5.98 -16.36 -10.73
CA ARG A 202 6.57 -16.17 -12.09
C ARG A 202 6.36 -17.36 -13.04
N LYS A 203 6.08 -18.54 -12.47
CA LYS A 203 5.64 -19.73 -13.19
C LYS A 203 4.32 -20.18 -12.57
N PRO A 204 3.35 -20.67 -13.38
CA PRO A 204 2.18 -21.32 -12.82
C PRO A 204 2.62 -22.42 -11.85
N ALA A 205 1.94 -22.54 -10.72
CA ALA A 205 2.17 -23.66 -9.81
C ALA A 205 2.02 -24.97 -10.61
N PRO A 206 2.79 -26.03 -10.27
CA PRO A 206 2.51 -27.35 -10.78
C PRO A 206 1.04 -27.70 -10.57
N ASP A 207 0.47 -28.52 -11.45
CA ASP A 207 -0.87 -29.05 -11.22
C ASP A 207 -0.83 -29.98 -10.00
N TRP A 208 -1.29 -29.45 -8.86
CA TRP A 208 -1.37 -30.18 -7.60
C TRP A 208 -2.63 -31.02 -7.48
N TYR A 209 -3.58 -30.91 -8.43
CA TYR A 209 -4.83 -31.63 -8.38
C TYR A 209 -4.64 -33.16 -8.26
N PRO A 210 -3.73 -33.82 -9.03
CA PRO A 210 -3.50 -35.26 -8.90
C PRO A 210 -2.98 -35.65 -7.52
N VAL A 211 -2.06 -34.87 -6.96
CA VAL A 211 -1.47 -35.12 -5.63
C VAL A 211 -2.54 -34.98 -4.54
N VAL A 212 -3.34 -33.92 -4.59
CA VAL A 212 -4.41 -33.70 -3.61
C VAL A 212 -5.52 -34.74 -3.77
N ALA A 213 -5.84 -35.17 -5.00
CA ALA A 213 -6.80 -36.24 -5.25
C ALA A 213 -6.33 -37.56 -4.62
N GLU A 214 -5.03 -37.88 -4.68
CA GLU A 214 -4.47 -39.05 -3.99
C GLU A 214 -4.58 -38.92 -2.47
N ILE A 215 -4.25 -37.75 -1.89
CA ILE A 215 -4.41 -37.50 -0.45
C ILE A 215 -5.87 -37.70 -0.02
N VAL A 216 -6.83 -37.18 -0.79
CA VAL A 216 -8.26 -37.40 -0.53
C VAL A 216 -8.61 -38.88 -0.57
N ALA A 217 -8.14 -39.61 -1.59
CA ALA A 217 -8.40 -41.03 -1.73
C ALA A 217 -7.81 -41.85 -0.57
N GLN A 218 -6.61 -41.51 -0.09
CA GLN A 218 -6.01 -42.16 1.08
C GLN A 218 -6.74 -41.79 2.38
N ALA A 219 -7.09 -40.51 2.57
CA ALA A 219 -7.85 -40.06 3.73
C ALA A 219 -9.23 -40.73 3.81
N GLU A 220 -9.91 -40.94 2.68
CA GLU A 220 -11.20 -41.62 2.62
C GLU A 220 -11.16 -43.10 3.03
N LYS A 221 -9.99 -43.74 3.00
CA LYS A 221 -9.81 -45.11 3.53
C LYS A 221 -9.78 -45.15 5.06
N MET A 222 -9.46 -44.05 5.72
CA MET A 222 -9.30 -43.95 7.18
C MET A 222 -10.67 -43.77 7.89
N ARG A 223 -11.59 -44.72 7.69
CA ARG A 223 -12.95 -44.66 8.28
C ARG A 223 -13.08 -45.39 9.61
N GLN A 224 -12.22 -46.36 9.87
CA GLN A 224 -12.19 -47.14 11.11
C GLN A 224 -11.06 -46.61 12.00
N ALA A 225 -11.30 -46.60 13.30
CA ALA A 225 -10.34 -46.15 14.30
C ALA A 225 -10.62 -46.85 15.63
N ASP A 226 -9.56 -47.11 16.40
CA ASP A 226 -9.67 -47.81 17.69
C ASP A 226 -10.21 -46.90 18.81
N THR A 227 -10.11 -45.58 18.62
CA THR A 227 -10.56 -44.58 19.60
C THR A 227 -11.43 -43.48 18.98
N LYS A 228 -12.27 -42.87 19.82
CA LYS A 228 -13.08 -41.70 19.44
C LYS A 228 -12.21 -40.51 19.02
N VAL A 229 -11.06 -40.32 19.68
CA VAL A 229 -10.10 -39.24 19.36
C VAL A 229 -9.50 -39.46 17.97
N GLN A 230 -9.03 -40.67 17.66
CA GLN A 230 -8.52 -41.02 16.32
C GLN A 230 -9.60 -40.86 15.24
N SER A 231 -10.83 -41.31 15.52
CA SER A 231 -11.96 -41.15 14.59
C SER A 231 -12.24 -39.67 14.28
N ALA A 232 -12.21 -38.80 15.30
CA ALA A 232 -12.36 -37.36 15.12
C ALA A 232 -11.19 -36.72 14.34
N ALA A 233 -9.96 -37.16 14.60
CA ALA A 233 -8.78 -36.69 13.87
C ALA A 233 -8.82 -37.08 12.38
N PHE A 234 -9.20 -38.32 12.05
CA PHE A 234 -9.39 -38.75 10.65
C PHE A 234 -10.55 -38.03 9.97
N GLY A 235 -11.60 -37.68 10.72
CA GLY A 235 -12.68 -36.83 10.23
C GLY A 235 -12.19 -35.43 9.83
N LEU A 236 -11.33 -34.81 10.64
CA LEU A 236 -10.73 -33.51 10.33
C LEU A 236 -9.82 -33.58 9.09
N LEU A 237 -8.96 -34.61 9.01
CA LEU A 237 -8.07 -34.81 7.86
C LEU A 237 -8.86 -34.91 6.55
N ARG A 238 -9.94 -35.72 6.52
CA ARG A 238 -10.82 -35.85 5.36
C ARG A 238 -11.49 -34.53 4.97
N ALA A 239 -12.03 -33.80 5.94
CA ALA A 239 -12.67 -32.50 5.69
C ALA A 239 -11.67 -31.49 5.11
N ALA A 240 -10.45 -31.43 5.65
CA ALA A 240 -9.40 -30.54 5.16
C ALA A 240 -8.93 -30.92 3.74
N ALA A 241 -8.74 -32.21 3.47
CA ALA A 241 -8.36 -32.70 2.14
C ALA A 241 -9.47 -32.44 1.10
N ALA A 242 -10.74 -32.61 1.47
CA ALA A 242 -11.88 -32.33 0.61
C ALA A 242 -12.00 -30.84 0.26
N LEU A 243 -11.78 -29.96 1.25
CA LEU A 243 -11.70 -28.51 1.02
C LEU A 243 -10.58 -28.18 0.03
N ALA A 244 -9.37 -28.69 0.25
CA ALA A 244 -8.23 -28.45 -0.64
C ALA A 244 -8.52 -28.90 -2.09
N ARG A 245 -9.17 -30.06 -2.27
CA ARG A 245 -9.58 -30.54 -3.61
C ARG A 245 -10.61 -29.63 -4.26
N SER A 246 -11.62 -29.18 -3.50
CA SER A 246 -12.65 -28.26 -4.00
C SER A 246 -12.05 -26.92 -4.45
N THR A 247 -11.10 -26.37 -3.69
CA THR A 247 -10.41 -25.12 -4.07
C THR A 247 -9.55 -25.25 -5.33
N LEU A 248 -9.03 -26.46 -5.61
CA LEU A 248 -8.24 -26.71 -6.82
C LEU A 248 -9.12 -27.04 -8.04
N ALA A 249 -10.29 -27.67 -7.84
CA ALA A 249 -11.21 -28.02 -8.91
C ALA A 249 -11.88 -26.79 -9.53
N ASP A 250 -12.34 -25.86 -8.69
CA ASP A 250 -12.92 -24.59 -9.11
C ASP A 250 -12.49 -23.49 -8.13
N PRO A 251 -11.43 -22.73 -8.44
CA PRO A 251 -10.98 -21.62 -7.59
C PRO A 251 -11.99 -20.48 -7.46
N SER A 252 -13.02 -20.42 -8.30
CA SER A 252 -14.01 -19.34 -8.33
C SER A 252 -15.28 -19.63 -7.53
N ALA A 253 -15.51 -20.89 -7.14
CA ALA A 253 -16.69 -21.35 -6.40
C ALA A 253 -16.67 -20.98 -4.90
N LYS A 254 -16.68 -19.68 -4.60
CA LYS A 254 -16.58 -19.13 -3.23
C LYS A 254 -17.58 -19.75 -2.26
N GLU A 255 -18.84 -19.91 -2.65
CA GLU A 255 -19.89 -20.42 -1.77
C GLU A 255 -19.64 -21.88 -1.35
N GLU A 256 -19.14 -22.70 -2.28
CA GLU A 256 -18.77 -24.09 -2.03
C GLU A 256 -17.55 -24.18 -1.10
N HIS A 257 -16.56 -23.31 -1.30
CA HIS A 257 -15.39 -23.25 -0.42
C HIS A 257 -15.77 -22.85 1.01
N ILE A 258 -16.68 -21.89 1.16
CA ILE A 258 -17.22 -21.48 2.47
C ILE A 258 -17.96 -22.66 3.12
N GLN A 259 -18.76 -23.40 2.38
CA GLN A 259 -19.46 -24.58 2.90
C GLN A 259 -18.47 -25.67 3.35
N ALA A 260 -17.45 -25.97 2.54
CA ALA A 260 -16.40 -26.93 2.89
C ALA A 260 -15.60 -26.48 4.11
N LEU A 261 -15.29 -25.18 4.24
CA LEU A 261 -14.64 -24.61 5.42
C LEU A 261 -15.47 -24.78 6.69
N ARG A 262 -16.81 -24.63 6.62
CA ARG A 262 -17.72 -24.91 7.74
C ARG A 262 -17.63 -26.37 8.20
N GLN A 263 -17.45 -27.31 7.26
CA GLN A 263 -17.27 -28.72 7.60
C GLN A 263 -15.93 -28.97 8.32
N VAL A 264 -14.85 -28.32 7.87
CA VAL A 264 -13.54 -28.35 8.56
C VAL A 264 -13.66 -27.82 9.99
N ASN A 265 -14.29 -26.66 10.17
CA ASN A 265 -14.48 -26.06 11.50
C ASN A 265 -15.33 -26.96 12.42
N SER A 266 -16.35 -27.60 11.88
CA SER A 266 -17.18 -28.55 12.63
C SER A 266 -16.38 -29.78 13.07
N ALA A 267 -15.54 -30.33 12.20
CA ALA A 267 -14.67 -31.47 12.52
C ALA A 267 -13.62 -31.10 13.57
N LEU A 268 -12.99 -29.92 13.43
CA LEU A 268 -12.03 -29.40 14.39
C LEU A 268 -12.65 -29.21 15.78
N THR A 269 -13.88 -28.67 15.84
CA THR A 269 -14.62 -28.49 17.10
C THR A 269 -14.90 -29.81 17.79
N ARG A 270 -15.26 -30.87 17.03
CA ARG A 270 -15.48 -32.22 17.58
C ARG A 270 -14.20 -32.81 18.16
N LEU A 271 -13.07 -32.67 17.46
CA LEU A 271 -11.78 -33.15 17.95
C LEU A 271 -11.37 -32.42 19.23
N LYS A 272 -11.52 -31.09 19.29
CA LYS A 272 -11.23 -30.30 20.49
C LYS A 272 -12.01 -30.82 21.71
N LYS A 273 -13.31 -31.09 21.58
CA LYS A 273 -14.16 -31.62 22.67
C LYS A 273 -13.73 -32.99 23.23
N LEU A 274 -12.88 -33.72 22.53
CA LEU A 274 -12.38 -35.03 22.96
C LEU A 274 -10.96 -34.96 23.54
N LEU A 275 -10.26 -33.85 23.32
CA LEU A 275 -8.91 -33.60 23.82
C LEU A 275 -8.89 -32.73 25.09
N TYR A 276 -9.98 -32.01 25.34
CA TYR A 276 -10.25 -31.19 26.53
C TYR A 276 -11.52 -31.71 27.21
#